data_AF-A0A5M9K452-F1
#
_entry.id   AF-A0A5M9K452-F1
#
_cell.length_a   1.000
_cell.length_b   1.000
_cell.length_c   1.000
_cell.angle_alpha   90.00
_cell.angle_beta   90.00
_cell.angle_gamma   90.00
#
_symmetry.space_group_name_H-M   'P 1'
#
loop_
_entity.id
_entity.type
_entity.pdbx_description
1 polymer ?
#
loop_
_entity_poly.entity_id
_entity_poly.type
_entity_poly.pdbx_seq_one_letter_code
_entity_poly.pdbx_strand_id
1 'polypeptide(L)'
;MTRMFHKDGKNYHVWSYRQYLVVKLDMFNEAELKSVDELIKRDVRNNSAWSHRFFLVFSDPKYSTTWARANEFDGSIPKEIVEREIEYAKSATYRRAAESELVELSQGRFEEGGVKMENGKGEDIRSSHALDFLADVWGEKGENEKADKALELLGDKYDKIRKNYWDWRRGLLGKKVRV
;
A
#
# COMPACT_ATOMS: atom_id res chain seq x y z
N MET A 1 -5.49 -0.01 -26.50
CA MET A 1 -5.97 0.51 -25.19
C MET A 1 -5.35 1.86 -24.82
N THR A 2 -4.12 2.18 -25.24
CA THR A 2 -3.40 3.43 -24.90
C THR A 2 -4.24 4.72 -25.04
N ARG A 3 -4.94 4.90 -26.17
CA ARG A 3 -5.83 6.06 -26.39
C ARG A 3 -6.95 6.18 -25.35
N MET A 4 -7.46 5.05 -24.83
CA MET A 4 -8.49 5.04 -23.79
C MET A 4 -7.89 5.46 -22.44
N PHE A 5 -6.71 4.96 -22.06
CA PHE A 5 -6.01 5.38 -20.84
C PHE A 5 -5.49 6.82 -20.86
N HIS A 6 -5.33 7.42 -22.03
CA HIS A 6 -5.10 8.86 -22.15
C HIS A 6 -6.35 9.69 -21.84
N LYS A 7 -7.53 9.21 -22.22
CA LYS A 7 -8.80 9.89 -21.91
C LYS A 7 -9.25 9.65 -20.48
N ASP A 8 -9.15 8.41 -20.01
CA ASP A 8 -9.54 7.97 -18.68
C ASP A 8 -8.60 6.85 -18.21
N GLY A 9 -7.62 7.21 -17.40
CA GLY A 9 -6.62 6.29 -16.85
C GLY A 9 -7.15 5.30 -15.82
N LYS A 10 -8.41 5.46 -15.36
CA LYS A 10 -9.03 4.67 -14.30
C LYS A 10 -10.28 3.93 -14.79
N ASN A 11 -10.50 3.88 -16.10
CA ASN A 11 -11.66 3.22 -16.67
C ASN A 11 -11.69 1.72 -16.31
N TYR A 12 -12.67 1.34 -15.49
CA TYR A 12 -12.77 -0.01 -14.94
C TYR A 12 -12.93 -1.08 -16.05
N HIS A 13 -13.73 -0.80 -17.08
CA HIS A 13 -13.96 -1.73 -18.18
C HIS A 13 -12.70 -1.97 -19.01
N VAL A 14 -11.92 -0.91 -19.27
CA VAL A 14 -10.66 -1.05 -20.02
C VAL A 14 -9.65 -1.87 -19.23
N TRP A 15 -9.53 -1.65 -17.91
CA TRP A 15 -8.63 -2.43 -17.05
C TRP A 15 -9.07 -3.90 -16.94
N SER A 16 -10.36 -4.16 -16.73
CA SER A 16 -10.89 -5.53 -16.69
C SER A 16 -10.66 -6.28 -18.01
N TYR A 17 -10.91 -5.62 -19.15
CA TYR A 17 -10.65 -6.20 -20.46
C TYR A 17 -9.15 -6.41 -20.71
N ARG A 18 -8.29 -5.52 -20.20
CA ARG A 18 -6.83 -5.67 -20.25
C ARG A 18 -6.36 -6.91 -19.50
N GLN A 19 -6.83 -7.14 -18.27
CA GLN A 19 -6.54 -8.37 -17.51
C GLN A 19 -7.02 -9.61 -18.24
N TYR A 20 -8.23 -9.58 -18.81
CA TYR A 20 -8.75 -10.68 -19.62
C TYR A 20 -7.80 -11.03 -20.78
N LEU A 21 -7.30 -10.05 -21.53
CA LEU A 21 -6.35 -10.29 -22.61
C LEU A 21 -5.03 -10.88 -22.12
N VAL A 22 -4.52 -10.41 -20.97
CA VAL A 22 -3.30 -10.96 -20.39
C VAL A 22 -3.45 -12.45 -20.11
N VAL A 23 -4.55 -12.88 -19.50
CA VAL A 23 -4.81 -14.30 -19.24
C VAL A 23 -5.01 -15.07 -20.55
N LYS A 24 -5.84 -14.55 -21.45
CA LYS A 24 -6.22 -15.28 -22.67
C LYS A 24 -5.09 -15.47 -23.67
N LEU A 25 -4.16 -14.53 -23.72
CA LEU A 25 -3.05 -14.52 -24.67
C LEU A 25 -1.71 -14.85 -24.00
N ASP A 26 -1.72 -15.26 -22.74
CA ASP A 26 -0.52 -15.55 -21.93
C ASP A 26 0.51 -14.42 -21.94
N MET A 27 0.04 -13.18 -21.69
CA MET A 27 0.87 -11.97 -21.76
C MET A 27 1.41 -11.52 -20.40
N PHE A 28 1.71 -12.47 -19.51
CA PHE A 28 2.48 -12.22 -18.28
C PHE A 28 3.96 -12.02 -18.65
N ASN A 29 4.27 -10.88 -19.26
CA ASN A 29 5.58 -10.58 -19.83
C ASN A 29 6.08 -9.19 -19.46
N GLU A 30 7.37 -8.96 -19.72
CA GLU A 30 8.01 -7.69 -19.41
C GLU A 30 7.42 -6.49 -20.15
N ALA A 31 6.90 -6.69 -21.37
CA ALA A 31 6.33 -5.60 -22.15
C ALA A 31 5.08 -5.02 -21.46
N GLU A 32 4.24 -5.89 -20.93
CA GLU A 32 3.05 -5.49 -20.17
C GLU A 32 3.42 -4.85 -18.83
N LEU A 33 4.43 -5.39 -18.13
CA LEU A 33 4.96 -4.80 -16.90
C LEU A 33 5.56 -3.39 -17.13
N LYS A 34 6.32 -3.21 -18.22
CA LYS A 34 6.88 -1.92 -18.65
C LYS A 34 5.78 -0.92 -18.99
N SER A 35 4.74 -1.35 -19.71
CA SER A 35 3.60 -0.49 -20.04
C SER A 35 2.88 0.02 -18.79
N VAL A 36 2.77 -0.80 -17.74
CA VAL A 36 2.13 -0.41 -16.48
C VAL A 36 3.05 0.49 -15.65
N ASP A 37 4.36 0.23 -15.66
CA ASP A 37 5.36 1.12 -15.04
C ASP A 37 5.31 2.54 -15.63
N GLU A 38 5.12 2.70 -16.94
CA GLU A 38 4.91 4.01 -17.57
C GLU A 38 3.65 4.72 -17.03
N LEU A 39 2.56 3.98 -16.80
CA LEU A 39 1.33 4.54 -16.23
C LEU A 39 1.51 4.97 -14.77
N ILE A 40 2.27 4.20 -13.98
CA ILE A 40 2.61 4.54 -12.59
C ILE A 40 3.57 5.74 -12.54
N LYS A 41 4.55 5.81 -13.44
CA LYS A 41 5.45 6.96 -13.60
C LYS A 41 4.68 8.23 -13.94
N ARG A 42 3.64 8.13 -14.78
CA ARG A 42 2.79 9.27 -15.15
C ARG A 42 1.87 9.71 -13.99
N ASP A 43 1.27 8.77 -13.28
CA ASP A 43 0.45 9.04 -12.10
C ASP A 43 0.63 7.94 -11.06
N VAL A 44 1.46 8.22 -10.06
CA VAL A 44 1.73 7.29 -8.95
C VAL A 44 0.49 7.01 -8.10
N ARG A 45 -0.57 7.85 -8.17
CA ARG A 45 -1.84 7.64 -7.46
C ARG A 45 -2.84 6.83 -8.28
N ASN A 46 -2.44 6.32 -9.45
CA ASN A 46 -3.31 5.49 -10.27
C ASN A 46 -3.44 4.08 -9.65
N ASN A 47 -4.42 3.92 -8.76
CA ASN A 47 -4.72 2.64 -8.11
C ASN A 47 -5.00 1.51 -9.12
N SER A 48 -5.58 1.81 -10.28
CA SER A 48 -5.84 0.79 -11.31
C SER A 48 -4.54 0.25 -11.91
N ALA A 49 -3.53 1.11 -12.11
CA ALA A 49 -2.21 0.68 -12.58
C ALA A 49 -1.48 -0.16 -11.51
N TRP A 50 -1.56 0.24 -10.23
CA TRP A 50 -1.01 -0.56 -9.13
C TRP A 50 -1.70 -1.91 -8.99
N SER A 51 -3.02 -1.95 -9.06
CA SER A 51 -3.81 -3.19 -9.02
C SER A 51 -3.48 -4.12 -10.20
N HIS A 52 -3.29 -3.56 -11.40
CA HIS A 52 -2.89 -4.34 -12.56
C HIS A 52 -1.45 -4.84 -12.46
N ARG A 53 -0.51 -4.04 -11.93
CA ARG A 53 0.85 -4.50 -11.63
C ARG A 53 0.84 -5.67 -10.64
N PHE A 54 0.06 -5.55 -9.57
CA PHE A 54 -0.11 -6.64 -8.60
C PHE A 54 -0.64 -7.91 -9.28
N PHE A 55 -1.68 -7.80 -10.11
CA PHE A 55 -2.18 -8.93 -10.90
C PHE A 55 -1.10 -9.56 -11.80
N LEU A 56 -0.30 -8.76 -12.52
CA LEU A 56 0.75 -9.30 -13.39
C LEU A 56 1.82 -10.08 -12.64
N VAL A 57 2.17 -9.64 -11.43
CA VAL A 57 3.27 -10.22 -10.66
C VAL A 57 2.78 -11.36 -9.76
N PHE A 58 1.61 -11.25 -9.17
CA PHE A 58 1.11 -12.20 -8.17
C PHE A 58 0.06 -13.17 -8.73
N SER A 59 -0.18 -13.15 -10.05
CA SER A 59 -1.11 -14.08 -10.71
C SER A 59 -0.54 -14.73 -11.98
N ASP A 60 0.79 -14.69 -12.17
CA ASP A 60 1.47 -15.39 -13.26
C ASP A 60 1.40 -16.92 -13.03
N PRO A 61 0.79 -17.70 -13.93
CA PRO A 61 0.65 -19.15 -13.76
C PRO A 61 1.97 -19.93 -13.66
N LYS A 62 3.11 -19.32 -14.01
CA LYS A 62 4.43 -19.97 -13.93
C LYS A 62 4.86 -20.25 -12.49
N TYR A 63 4.41 -19.45 -11.54
CA TYR A 63 4.86 -19.53 -10.15
C TYR A 63 3.80 -19.15 -9.11
N SER A 64 2.61 -18.68 -9.50
CA SER A 64 1.50 -18.43 -8.58
C SER A 64 0.63 -19.68 -8.39
N THR A 65 0.02 -19.80 -7.21
CA THR A 65 -0.96 -20.83 -6.92
C THR A 65 -2.28 -20.50 -7.60
N THR A 66 -2.79 -21.42 -8.41
CA THR A 66 -4.10 -21.26 -9.05
C THR A 66 -5.19 -21.02 -8.00
N TRP A 67 -5.99 -19.98 -8.18
CA TRP A 67 -7.08 -19.56 -7.28
C TRP A 67 -6.65 -19.00 -5.91
N ALA A 68 -5.36 -18.71 -5.70
CA ALA A 68 -4.96 -17.91 -4.55
C ALA A 68 -5.71 -16.57 -4.55
N ARG A 69 -6.26 -16.18 -3.41
CA ARG A 69 -6.90 -14.86 -3.29
C ARG A 69 -5.83 -13.78 -3.22
N ALA A 70 -6.10 -12.63 -3.83
CA ALA A 70 -5.18 -11.49 -3.81
C ALA A 70 -4.86 -10.96 -2.40
N ASN A 71 -5.67 -11.28 -1.39
CA ASN A 71 -5.49 -10.89 0.00
C ASN A 71 -4.90 -12.02 0.89
N GLU A 72 -4.52 -13.15 0.31
CA GLU A 72 -3.94 -14.29 1.02
C GLU A 72 -2.45 -14.42 0.66
N PHE A 73 -1.64 -14.87 1.61
CA PHE A 73 -0.22 -15.12 1.36
C PHE A 73 -0.06 -16.36 0.48
N ASP A 74 0.60 -16.20 -0.67
CA ASP A 74 0.93 -17.30 -1.57
C ASP A 74 2.41 -17.66 -1.45
N GLY A 75 2.69 -18.76 -0.76
CA GLY A 75 4.05 -19.25 -0.54
C GLY A 75 4.74 -19.82 -1.78
N SER A 76 4.02 -19.98 -2.91
CA SER A 76 4.63 -20.41 -4.18
C SER A 76 5.41 -19.30 -4.89
N ILE A 77 5.13 -18.04 -4.52
CA ILE A 77 5.75 -16.87 -5.15
C ILE A 77 7.21 -16.75 -4.67
N PRO A 78 8.19 -16.73 -5.59
CA PRO A 78 9.61 -16.60 -5.25
C PRO A 78 9.89 -15.36 -4.40
N LYS A 79 10.74 -15.50 -3.38
CA LYS A 79 11.09 -14.40 -2.47
C LYS A 79 11.74 -13.25 -3.22
N GLU A 80 12.53 -13.55 -4.25
CA GLU A 80 13.22 -12.59 -5.08
C GLU A 80 12.23 -11.68 -5.82
N ILE A 81 11.06 -12.21 -6.22
CA ILE A 81 9.98 -11.43 -6.82
C ILE A 81 9.36 -10.49 -5.79
N VAL A 82 9.09 -11.00 -4.58
CA VAL A 82 8.53 -10.20 -3.49
C VAL A 82 9.47 -9.04 -3.13
N GLU A 83 10.76 -9.33 -2.94
CA GLU A 83 11.79 -8.33 -2.63
C GLU A 83 11.91 -7.26 -3.72
N ARG A 84 11.93 -7.68 -5.00
CA ARG A 84 11.92 -6.77 -6.16
C ARG A 84 10.71 -5.84 -6.15
N GLU A 85 9.51 -6.37 -5.88
CA GLU A 85 8.30 -5.54 -5.85
C GLU A 85 8.26 -4.59 -4.65
N ILE A 86 8.80 -5.00 -3.48
CA ILE A 86 8.97 -4.12 -2.32
C ILE A 86 9.91 -2.96 -2.68
N GLU A 87 11.05 -3.25 -3.29
CA GLU A 87 12.01 -2.23 -3.73
C GLU A 87 11.39 -1.30 -4.77
N TYR A 88 10.67 -1.85 -5.76
CA TYR A 88 9.95 -1.07 -6.75
C TYR A 88 8.93 -0.12 -6.10
N ALA A 89 8.09 -0.62 -5.19
CA ALA A 89 7.07 0.17 -4.51
C ALA A 89 7.69 1.32 -3.72
N LYS A 90 8.76 1.04 -2.95
CA LYS A 90 9.55 2.06 -2.26
C LYS A 90 10.11 3.10 -3.23
N SER A 91 10.74 2.67 -4.32
CA SER A 91 11.33 3.58 -5.30
C SER A 91 10.28 4.49 -5.96
N ALA A 92 9.07 3.98 -6.22
CA ALA A 92 7.99 4.73 -6.84
C ALA A 92 7.41 5.79 -5.89
N THR A 93 7.24 5.46 -4.61
CA THR A 93 6.76 6.40 -3.60
C THR A 93 7.81 7.48 -3.30
N TYR A 94 9.09 7.10 -3.20
CA TYR A 94 10.19 8.07 -2.99
C TYR A 94 10.39 9.02 -4.16
N ARG A 95 10.30 8.54 -5.42
CA ARG A 95 10.38 9.42 -6.60
C ARG A 95 9.35 10.55 -6.53
N ARG A 96 8.11 10.24 -6.14
CA ARG A 96 7.10 11.27 -5.93
C ARG A 96 7.44 12.20 -4.78
N ALA A 97 7.94 11.67 -3.66
CA ALA A 97 8.33 12.47 -2.50
C ALA A 97 9.50 13.41 -2.80
N ALA A 98 10.39 13.05 -3.73
CA ALA A 98 11.44 13.93 -4.24
C ALA A 98 10.92 14.97 -5.26
N GLU A 99 9.92 14.60 -6.06
CA GLU A 99 9.26 15.49 -7.05
C GLU A 99 8.16 16.40 -6.44
N SER A 100 7.74 16.12 -5.20
CA SER A 100 6.93 17.03 -4.40
C SER A 100 7.86 17.63 -3.35
N GLU A 101 7.55 18.82 -2.84
CA GLU A 101 8.29 19.43 -1.70
C GLU A 101 8.13 18.61 -0.39
N LEU A 102 7.82 17.32 -0.46
CA LEU A 102 7.61 16.37 0.62
C LEU A 102 8.88 15.54 0.93
N VAL A 103 10.06 16.08 0.61
CA VAL A 103 11.36 15.42 0.81
C VAL A 103 11.54 14.96 2.27
N GLU A 104 10.97 15.68 3.24
CA GLU A 104 10.97 15.32 4.66
C GLU A 104 10.29 13.95 4.94
N LEU A 105 9.23 13.59 4.21
CA LEU A 105 8.54 12.30 4.35
C LEU A 105 9.36 11.14 3.77
N SER A 106 10.23 11.41 2.79
CA SER A 106 11.16 10.43 2.22
C SER A 106 12.44 10.23 3.02
N GLN A 107 12.86 11.26 3.78
CA GLN A 107 14.03 11.22 4.66
C GLN A 107 13.67 10.90 6.12
N GLY A 108 12.38 10.83 6.43
CA GLY A 108 11.84 10.34 7.69
C GLY A 108 12.30 8.91 7.91
N ARG A 109 13.45 8.79 8.57
CA ARG A 109 13.88 7.62 9.31
C ARG A 109 12.66 7.08 10.05
N PHE A 110 12.05 6.02 9.51
CA PHE A 110 11.37 5.02 10.33
C PHE A 110 12.47 4.32 11.14
N GLU A 111 13.16 5.08 11.98
CA GLU A 111 14.07 4.52 12.95
C GLU A 111 13.24 3.69 13.92
N GLU A 112 13.78 2.55 14.31
CA GLU A 112 13.24 1.65 15.33
C GLU A 112 13.05 2.32 16.71
N GLY A 113 13.24 3.65 16.81
CA GLY A 113 12.91 4.48 17.96
C GLY A 113 11.75 5.42 17.65
N GLY A 114 10.55 4.99 18.02
CA GLY A 114 9.32 5.76 18.27
C GLY A 114 9.19 7.18 17.72
N VAL A 115 8.12 7.40 16.94
CA VAL A 115 7.50 8.74 16.86
C VAL A 115 7.37 9.29 18.29
N LYS A 116 8.14 10.33 18.60
CA LYS A 116 8.07 11.01 19.90
C LYS A 116 6.70 11.69 19.99
N MET A 117 5.74 10.95 20.54
CA MET A 117 4.43 11.45 20.94
C MET A 117 4.57 12.21 22.26
N GLU A 118 5.44 13.23 22.30
CA GLU A 118 5.61 14.10 23.47
C GLU A 118 4.62 15.26 23.44
N ASN A 119 3.97 15.44 24.59
CA ASN A 119 2.94 16.43 24.91
C ASN A 119 3.15 17.80 24.24
N GLY A 120 2.36 18.08 23.21
CA GLY A 120 2.03 19.45 22.77
C GLY A 120 3.18 20.29 22.20
N LYS A 121 4.38 19.73 22.00
CA LYS A 121 5.52 20.42 21.36
C LYS A 121 6.32 19.51 20.40
N GLY A 122 5.76 18.35 20.02
CA GLY A 122 6.31 17.47 18.99
C GLY A 122 5.74 17.78 17.61
N GLU A 123 6.55 17.59 16.57
CA GLU A 123 6.24 17.83 15.16
C GLU A 123 4.82 17.38 14.76
N ASP A 124 4.11 18.22 14.02
CA ASP A 124 2.74 17.95 13.58
C ASP A 124 2.72 16.70 12.68
N ILE A 125 1.89 15.71 13.01
CA ILE A 125 1.87 14.43 12.28
C ILE A 125 1.43 14.69 10.84
N ARG A 126 2.34 14.46 9.89
CA ARG A 126 2.16 14.77 8.46
C ARG A 126 1.34 13.74 7.70
N SER A 127 1.13 12.53 8.24
CA SER A 127 0.42 11.44 7.56
C SER A 127 -0.39 10.59 8.54
N SER A 128 -1.72 10.61 8.38
CA SER A 128 -2.64 9.72 9.12
C SER A 128 -2.39 8.25 8.78
N HIS A 129 -2.00 7.93 7.54
CA HIS A 129 -1.70 6.56 7.11
C HIS A 129 -0.44 6.01 7.81
N ALA A 130 0.58 6.85 8.04
CA ALA A 130 1.77 6.44 8.78
C ALA A 130 1.45 6.18 10.25
N LEU A 131 0.58 6.99 10.86
CA LEU A 131 0.14 6.81 12.23
C LEU A 131 -0.71 5.53 12.41
N ASP A 132 -1.57 5.21 11.44
CA ASP A 132 -2.33 3.95 11.39
C ASP A 132 -1.39 2.73 11.30
N PHE A 133 -0.41 2.77 10.39
CA PHE A 133 0.59 1.71 10.28
C PHE A 133 1.41 1.52 11.56
N LEU A 134 1.78 2.60 12.25
CA LEU A 134 2.46 2.51 13.54
C LEU A 134 1.60 1.89 14.64
N ALA A 135 0.29 2.18 14.64
CA ALA A 135 -0.64 1.55 15.56
C ALA A 135 -0.68 0.03 15.38
N ASP A 136 -0.60 -0.47 14.13
CA ASP A 136 -0.49 -1.91 13.83
C ASP A 136 0.79 -2.49 14.41
N VAL A 137 1.94 -1.88 14.12
CA VAL A 137 3.25 -2.33 14.59
C VAL A 137 3.31 -2.36 16.12
N TRP A 138 2.77 -1.35 16.80
CA TRP A 138 2.70 -1.33 18.26
C TRP A 138 1.75 -2.39 18.81
N GLY A 139 0.60 -2.61 18.17
CA GLY A 139 -0.34 -3.67 18.53
C GLY A 139 0.28 -5.06 18.43
N GLU A 140 1.02 -5.34 17.35
CA GLU A 140 1.74 -6.61 17.15
C GLU A 140 2.86 -6.83 18.18
N LYS A 141 3.56 -5.75 18.55
CA LYS A 141 4.57 -5.77 19.62
C LYS A 141 3.99 -5.88 21.04
N GLY A 142 2.66 -5.78 21.18
CA GLY A 142 1.97 -5.76 22.47
C GLY A 142 2.05 -4.42 23.21
N GLU A 143 2.55 -3.36 22.57
CA GLU A 143 2.63 -1.99 23.08
C GLU A 143 1.26 -1.29 22.97
N ASN A 144 0.22 -1.91 23.56
CA ASN A 144 -1.18 -1.52 23.36
C ASN A 144 -1.48 -0.07 23.78
N GLU A 145 -0.79 0.48 24.78
CA GLU A 145 -0.98 1.87 25.20
C GLU A 145 -0.57 2.87 24.11
N LYS A 146 0.53 2.59 23.39
CA LYS A 146 0.98 3.45 22.28
C LYS A 146 0.06 3.31 21.08
N ALA A 147 -0.36 2.08 20.78
CA ALA A 147 -1.34 1.81 19.73
C ALA A 147 -2.68 2.52 20.02
N ASP A 148 -3.19 2.45 21.24
CA ASP A 148 -4.43 3.11 21.64
C ASP A 148 -4.36 4.62 21.49
N LYS A 149 -3.27 5.25 21.97
CA LYS A 149 -3.03 6.69 21.84
C LYS A 149 -2.94 7.12 20.36
N ALA A 150 -2.37 6.28 19.50
CA ALA A 150 -2.28 6.56 18.06
C ALA A 150 -3.67 6.55 17.40
N LEU A 151 -4.48 5.53 17.69
CA LEU A 151 -5.84 5.40 17.18
C LEU A 151 -6.76 6.51 17.72
N GLU A 152 -6.59 6.92 18.97
CA GLU A 152 -7.27 8.08 19.53
C GLU A 152 -6.97 9.36 18.76
N LEU A 153 -5.68 9.65 18.51
CA LEU A 153 -5.28 10.82 17.72
C LEU A 153 -5.83 10.78 16.28
N LEU A 154 -5.94 9.59 15.67
CA LEU A 154 -6.60 9.44 14.37
C LEU A 154 -8.07 9.85 14.45
N GLY A 155 -8.82 9.34 15.43
CA GLY A 155 -10.23 9.69 15.61
C GLY A 155 -10.48 11.16 15.98
N ASP A 156 -9.60 11.77 16.77
CA ASP A 156 -9.85 13.08 17.37
C ASP A 156 -9.23 14.24 16.61
N LYS A 157 -8.11 14.03 15.90
CA LYS A 157 -7.39 15.11 15.22
C LYS A 157 -7.19 14.85 13.73
N TYR A 158 -6.59 13.72 13.36
CA TYR A 158 -6.01 13.56 12.02
C TYR A 158 -6.94 12.92 10.98
N ASP A 159 -7.98 12.21 11.41
CA ASP A 159 -8.89 11.49 10.53
C ASP A 159 -10.29 11.30 11.15
N LYS A 160 -10.89 12.44 11.52
CA LYS A 160 -12.16 12.53 12.24
C LYS A 160 -13.33 11.82 11.53
N ILE A 161 -13.30 11.77 10.20
CA ILE A 161 -14.36 11.12 9.41
C ILE A 161 -14.45 9.62 9.70
N ARG A 162 -13.34 8.99 10.12
CA ARG A 162 -13.27 7.56 10.50
C ARG A 162 -13.27 7.33 12.02
N LYS A 163 -13.68 8.31 12.85
CA LYS A 163 -13.69 8.18 14.32
C LYS A 163 -14.29 6.87 14.83
N ASN A 164 -15.49 6.50 14.37
CA ASN A 164 -16.15 5.26 14.80
C ASN A 164 -15.35 4.00 14.43
N TYR A 165 -14.63 4.03 13.29
CA TYR A 165 -13.74 2.94 12.89
C TYR A 165 -12.52 2.85 13.81
N TRP A 166 -11.93 3.99 14.17
CA TRP A 166 -10.81 4.04 15.10
C TRP A 166 -11.21 3.58 16.50
N ASP A 167 -12.36 3.99 17.00
CA ASP A 167 -12.90 3.54 18.29
C ASP A 167 -13.16 2.02 18.29
N TRP A 168 -13.67 1.48 17.18
CA TRP A 168 -13.79 0.03 17.02
C TRP A 168 -12.42 -0.68 17.03
N ARG A 169 -11.40 -0.16 16.31
CA ARG A 169 -10.04 -0.72 16.32
C ARG A 169 -9.41 -0.70 17.72
N ARG A 170 -9.58 0.39 18.48
CA ARG A 170 -9.13 0.50 19.88
C ARG A 170 -9.70 -0.64 20.72
N GLY A 171 -10.98 -0.94 20.54
CA GLY A 171 -11.65 -2.05 21.22
C GLY A 171 -11.14 -3.46 20.88
N LEU A 172 -10.32 -3.60 19.82
CA LEU A 172 -9.67 -4.87 19.44
C LEU A 172 -8.26 -5.02 20.02
N LEU A 173 -7.63 -3.95 20.53
CA LEU A 173 -6.29 -4.01 21.10
C LEU A 173 -6.25 -5.00 22.29
N GLY A 174 -5.20 -5.81 22.35
CA GLY A 174 -5.03 -6.84 23.39
C GLY A 174 -5.96 -8.05 23.31
N LYS A 175 -6.96 -8.06 22.42
CA LYS A 175 -7.75 -9.27 22.14
C LYS A 175 -7.01 -10.08 21.09
N LYS A 176 -6.50 -11.26 21.46
CA LYS A 176 -6.03 -12.23 20.47
C LYS A 176 -7.20 -12.56 19.55
N VAL A 177 -7.14 -12.07 18.31
CA VAL A 177 -8.00 -12.53 17.23
C VAL A 177 -7.71 -14.03 17.13
N ARG A 178 -8.68 -14.86 17.54
CA ARG A 178 -8.64 -16.30 17.25
C ARG A 178 -8.77 -16.42 15.74
N VAL A 179 -7.64 -16.63 15.07
CA VAL A 179 -7.59 -17.16 13.70
C VAL A 179 -7.75 -18.66 13.78
#